data_AF-R4XCY3-F1
#
_entry.id   AF-R4XCY3-F1
#
_cell.length_a   1.000
_cell.length_b   1.000
_cell.length_c   1.000
_cell.angle_alpha   90.00
_cell.angle_beta   90.00
_cell.angle_gamma   90.00
#
_symmetry.space_group_name_H-M   'P 1'
#
loop_
_entity.id
_entity.type
_entity.pdbx_description
1 polymer ?
#
loop_
_entity_poly.entity_id
_entity_poly.type
_entity_poly.pdbx_seq_one_letter_code
_entity_poly.pdbx_strand_id
1 'polypeptide(L)'
;MLDSLRRGRKVDPAIKAVEEPAYGADVALDTGYGVDTRSNAAKYWTVAVCGIALLSDGYCASSIGTVITIIKGLYPAETADSTAFSILSSISFVGTVVGQLTFGYICDRIGRKYGMIIATTLLIIWTAMCAGAYGLHGSIGGMLAALACYRTFLGFAIGAEYPVSSAAASETSAETKKGHRHAIFVGVTNLMIDLGFVLGAFVPYILVLIFSENHLRAVWRLTIGLGVVIPSSLFYFRVKLTEPKAFQKAGGRRAKIPYWLVIKRYWVKLTAISIIWFIYDFSSYAFGIYGSTVTSSVLPKGSSLAKVYGWNTLLNVFYLPGAFLGAFGSDWLGPKYCLMVGIFLQAIVGFFMAGFYNHILNSGIGGFTVMYGVFLSLGEFGPGDNIGLIAAKSSSSMVRGQFYGIAAAIGKIGAFAGNVFPSVSYRHVTKVFVQTHIAR
;
A
#
# COMPACT_ATOMS: atom_id res chain seq x y z
N MET A 1 -5.37 53.49 -0.71
CA MET A 1 -5.64 53.71 0.74
C MET A 1 -5.49 52.46 1.60
N LEU A 2 -5.42 51.24 1.03
CA LEU A 2 -5.08 50.00 1.77
C LEU A 2 -3.59 49.62 1.74
N ASP A 3 -2.77 50.30 0.93
CA ASP A 3 -1.33 50.03 0.81
C ASP A 3 -0.46 50.73 1.87
N SER A 4 -0.99 51.68 2.64
CA SER A 4 -0.22 52.39 3.67
C SER A 4 -0.24 51.72 5.05
N LEU A 5 -1.07 50.69 5.26
CA LEU A 5 -1.21 50.02 6.58
C LEU A 5 -0.33 48.78 6.76
N ARG A 6 0.47 48.39 5.75
CA ARG A 6 1.45 47.28 5.87
C ARG A 6 2.85 47.72 6.29
N ARG A 7 3.14 49.02 6.33
CA ARG A 7 4.47 49.56 6.66
C ARG A 7 4.51 50.06 8.10
N GLY A 8 4.64 49.15 9.07
CA GLY A 8 4.65 49.57 10.48
C GLY A 8 5.14 48.59 11.54
N ARG A 9 5.62 47.39 11.19
CA ARG A 9 6.30 46.51 12.15
C ARG A 9 7.65 46.07 11.58
N LYS A 10 8.73 46.59 12.16
CA LYS A 10 10.08 46.04 11.97
C LYS A 10 10.08 44.65 12.61
N VAL A 11 9.83 43.62 11.80
CA VAL A 11 10.04 42.23 12.17
C VAL A 11 11.53 41.94 12.00
N ASP A 12 12.13 41.39 13.05
CA ASP A 12 13.55 41.00 13.11
C ASP A 12 13.95 40.19 11.86
N PRO A 13 15.03 40.56 11.13
CA PRO A 13 15.47 39.86 9.94
C PRO A 13 15.74 38.35 10.16
N ALA A 14 15.98 37.92 11.41
CA ALA A 14 16.10 36.50 11.76
C ALA A 14 14.78 35.72 11.63
N ILE A 15 13.62 36.38 11.79
CA ILE A 15 12.30 35.74 11.70
C ILE A 15 11.83 35.64 10.24
N LYS A 16 12.21 36.59 9.39
CA LYS A 16 11.90 36.58 7.96
C LYS A 16 12.54 35.39 7.22
N ALA A 17 13.66 34.87 7.72
CA ALA A 17 14.32 33.68 7.19
C ALA A 17 13.62 32.34 7.54
N VAL A 18 12.64 32.35 8.44
CA VAL A 18 11.96 31.15 8.95
C VAL A 18 10.58 30.94 8.31
N GLU A 19 9.99 31.98 7.71
CA GLU A 19 8.62 31.96 7.17
C GLU A 19 8.51 31.68 5.66
N GLU A 20 9.61 31.79 4.89
CA GLU A 20 9.60 31.35 3.49
C GLU A 20 10.06 29.89 3.37
N PRO A 21 9.29 28.99 2.71
CA PRO A 21 9.84 27.72 2.29
C PRO A 21 10.90 28.03 1.23
N ALA A 22 12.18 28.00 1.64
CA ALA A 22 13.32 28.21 0.77
C ALA A 22 13.35 27.18 -0.37
N TYR A 23 12.65 27.50 -1.47
CA TYR A 23 12.79 26.89 -2.78
C TYR A 23 12.81 27.98 -3.87
N GLY A 24 13.25 29.19 -3.51
CA GLY A 24 13.26 30.37 -4.40
C GLY A 24 14.64 30.97 -4.68
N ALA A 25 15.73 30.45 -4.11
CA ALA A 25 17.07 30.96 -4.38
C ALA A 25 18.00 29.79 -4.70
N ASP A 26 18.40 29.71 -5.97
CA ASP A 26 19.54 28.91 -6.42
C ASP A 26 20.82 29.48 -5.81
N VAL A 27 21.09 29.16 -4.54
CA VAL A 27 22.46 29.25 -4.02
C VAL A 27 23.16 27.98 -4.46
N ALA A 28 23.85 28.08 -5.60
CA ALA A 28 24.89 27.15 -5.97
C ALA A 28 26.02 27.24 -4.92
N LEU A 29 25.84 26.57 -3.78
CA LEU A 29 26.93 26.29 -2.85
C LEU A 29 27.73 25.14 -3.47
N ASP A 30 28.72 25.54 -4.27
CA ASP A 30 29.83 24.72 -4.72
C ASP A 30 30.52 24.09 -3.50
N THR A 31 30.14 22.86 -3.20
CA THR A 31 30.58 22.12 -2.02
C THR A 31 31.13 20.77 -2.44
N GLY A 32 32.17 20.76 -3.28
CA GLY A 32 33.18 19.69 -3.39
C GLY A 32 32.73 18.23 -3.64
N TYR A 33 31.43 17.96 -3.77
CA TYR A 33 30.86 16.66 -4.10
C TYR A 33 30.41 16.72 -5.55
N GLY A 34 31.15 16.01 -6.39
CA GLY A 34 31.13 16.11 -7.84
C GLY A 34 29.74 16.15 -8.48
N VAL A 35 29.71 16.87 -9.61
CA VAL A 35 28.64 16.92 -10.61
C VAL A 35 28.06 15.52 -10.83
N ASP A 36 26.74 15.43 -10.95
CA ASP A 36 26.08 14.15 -11.16
C ASP A 36 26.37 13.55 -12.54
N THR A 37 27.37 12.67 -12.58
CA THR A 37 27.85 11.99 -13.79
C THR A 37 26.96 10.83 -14.24
N ARG A 38 25.87 10.50 -13.51
CA ARG A 38 24.95 9.42 -13.93
C ARG A 38 24.10 9.86 -15.11
N SER A 39 24.08 9.03 -16.16
CA SER A 39 23.18 9.24 -17.31
C SER A 39 21.72 9.25 -16.86
N ASN A 40 20.87 9.96 -17.60
CA ASN A 40 19.42 9.97 -17.35
C ASN A 40 18.85 8.55 -17.33
N ALA A 41 19.34 7.66 -18.18
CA ALA A 41 18.96 6.25 -18.21
C ALA A 41 19.23 5.53 -16.88
N ALA A 42 20.36 5.79 -16.22
CA ALA A 42 20.68 5.19 -14.92
C ALA A 42 19.74 5.67 -13.80
N LYS A 43 19.27 6.92 -13.87
CA LYS A 43 18.30 7.50 -12.92
C LYS A 43 16.93 6.86 -13.09
N TYR A 44 16.43 6.81 -14.33
CA TYR A 44 15.16 6.15 -14.65
C TYR A 44 15.19 4.65 -14.34
N TRP A 45 16.34 3.98 -14.57
CA TRP A 45 16.52 2.58 -14.19
C TRP A 45 16.43 2.36 -12.69
N THR A 46 17.10 3.20 -11.89
CA THR A 46 17.02 3.14 -10.42
C THR A 46 15.58 3.32 -9.92
N VAL A 47 14.88 4.29 -10.51
CA VAL A 47 13.46 4.56 -10.26
C VAL A 47 12.58 3.34 -10.60
N ALA A 48 12.82 2.71 -11.76
CA ALA A 48 12.10 1.52 -12.18
C ALA A 48 12.32 0.32 -11.25
N VAL A 49 13.57 0.04 -10.84
CA VAL A 49 13.89 -1.07 -9.93
C VAL A 49 13.21 -0.90 -8.56
N CYS A 50 13.09 0.33 -8.06
CA CYS A 50 12.32 0.60 -6.84
C CYS A 50 10.83 0.26 -7.02
N GLY A 51 10.25 0.54 -8.19
CA GLY A 51 8.83 0.33 -8.42
C GLY A 51 8.40 -1.09 -8.70
N ILE A 52 9.17 -1.87 -9.47
CA ILE A 52 8.84 -3.28 -9.72
C ILE A 52 8.85 -4.09 -8.41
N ALA A 53 9.58 -3.62 -7.39
CA ALA A 53 9.57 -4.27 -6.09
C ALA A 53 8.26 -4.02 -5.31
N LEU A 54 7.72 -2.80 -5.36
CA LEU A 54 6.40 -2.50 -4.78
C LEU A 54 5.25 -3.22 -5.50
N LEU A 55 5.46 -3.60 -6.76
CA LEU A 55 4.56 -4.51 -7.49
C LEU A 55 4.53 -5.91 -6.86
N SER A 56 5.66 -6.42 -6.37
CA SER A 56 5.69 -7.68 -5.61
C SER A 56 4.90 -7.59 -4.31
N ASP A 57 4.99 -6.47 -3.61
CA ASP A 57 4.23 -6.23 -2.38
C ASP A 57 2.72 -6.24 -2.66
N GLY A 58 2.29 -5.52 -3.70
CA GLY A 58 0.91 -5.51 -4.15
C GLY A 58 0.39 -6.91 -4.45
N TYR A 59 1.16 -7.70 -5.22
CA TYR A 59 0.81 -9.09 -5.52
C TYR A 59 0.60 -9.93 -4.26
N CYS A 60 1.54 -9.89 -3.31
CA CYS A 60 1.48 -10.68 -2.08
C CYS A 60 0.35 -10.24 -1.14
N ALA A 61 -0.01 -8.95 -1.20
CA ALA A 61 -1.10 -8.38 -0.41
C ALA A 61 -2.49 -8.70 -0.99
N SER A 62 -2.68 -8.66 -2.31
CA SER A 62 -3.98 -8.93 -2.95
C SER A 62 -4.29 -10.43 -3.08
N SER A 63 -3.27 -11.26 -3.38
CA SER A 63 -3.43 -12.70 -3.60
C SER A 63 -4.11 -13.44 -2.44
N ILE A 64 -3.94 -12.97 -1.19
CA ILE A 64 -4.53 -13.61 -0.01
C ILE A 64 -6.07 -13.61 -0.03
N GLY A 65 -6.72 -12.60 -0.62
CA GLY A 65 -8.18 -12.55 -0.70
C GLY A 65 -8.73 -13.74 -1.49
N THR A 66 -8.09 -14.08 -2.61
CA THR A 66 -8.48 -15.25 -3.42
C THR A 66 -8.16 -16.57 -2.71
N VAL A 67 -6.98 -16.66 -2.07
CA VAL A 67 -6.55 -17.84 -1.31
C VAL A 67 -7.50 -18.14 -0.14
N ILE A 68 -7.95 -17.12 0.60
CA ILE A 68 -8.94 -17.28 1.67
C ILE A 68 -10.23 -17.88 1.14
N THR A 69 -10.72 -17.40 -0.01
CA THR A 69 -11.92 -17.96 -0.67
C THR A 69 -11.72 -19.43 -1.04
N ILE A 70 -10.55 -19.82 -1.57
CA ILE A 70 -10.22 -21.22 -1.88
C ILE A 70 -10.19 -22.09 -0.61
N ILE A 71 -9.45 -21.65 0.41
CA ILE A 71 -9.25 -22.40 1.65
C ILE A 71 -10.59 -22.62 2.36
N LYS A 72 -11.46 -21.60 2.37
CA LYS A 72 -12.83 -21.70 2.94
C LYS A 72 -13.67 -22.75 2.22
N GLY A 73 -13.57 -22.83 0.89
CA GLY A 73 -14.27 -23.84 0.09
C GLY A 73 -13.72 -25.25 0.29
N LEU A 74 -12.40 -25.40 0.44
CA LEU A 74 -11.75 -26.69 0.61
C LEU A 74 -11.93 -27.30 2.00
N TYR A 75 -11.98 -26.47 3.05
CA TYR A 75 -11.93 -26.91 4.45
C TYR A 75 -13.01 -26.21 5.30
N PRO A 76 -14.30 -26.39 4.99
CA PRO A 76 -15.37 -25.65 5.65
C PRO A 76 -15.47 -25.96 7.15
N ALA A 77 -15.24 -27.21 7.57
CA ALA A 77 -15.31 -27.62 8.98
C ALA A 77 -14.19 -26.98 9.82
N GLU A 78 -12.98 -26.94 9.28
CA GLU A 78 -11.80 -26.41 9.97
C GLU A 78 -11.73 -24.89 9.90
N THR A 79 -12.43 -24.24 8.97
CA THR A 79 -12.41 -22.78 8.82
C THR A 79 -13.52 -22.07 9.60
N ALA A 80 -14.65 -22.74 9.87
CA ALA A 80 -15.80 -22.14 10.56
C ALA A 80 -15.45 -21.64 11.98
N ASP A 81 -14.74 -22.45 12.77
CA ASP A 81 -14.41 -22.16 14.18
C ASP A 81 -12.93 -21.87 14.44
N SER A 82 -12.09 -21.90 13.40
CA SER A 82 -10.65 -21.65 13.56
C SER A 82 -10.35 -20.16 13.76
N THR A 83 -9.76 -19.86 14.92
CA THR A 83 -9.16 -18.54 15.20
C THR A 83 -8.06 -18.23 14.19
N ALA A 84 -7.22 -19.22 13.84
CA ALA A 84 -6.11 -19.04 12.89
C ALA A 84 -6.61 -18.64 11.49
N PHE A 85 -7.72 -19.22 11.04
CA PHE A 85 -8.35 -18.81 9.78
C PHE A 85 -9.01 -17.44 9.88
N SER A 86 -9.71 -17.17 10.98
CA SER A 86 -10.40 -15.89 11.20
C SER A 86 -9.44 -14.68 11.18
N ILE A 87 -8.18 -14.88 11.61
CA ILE A 87 -7.16 -13.82 11.61
C ILE A 87 -6.32 -13.77 10.33
N LEU A 88 -6.50 -14.71 9.39
CA LEU A 88 -5.59 -14.88 8.25
C LEU A 88 -5.55 -13.66 7.31
N SER A 89 -6.69 -12.98 7.13
CA SER A 89 -6.78 -11.73 6.35
C SER A 89 -6.06 -10.56 7.01
N SER A 90 -6.04 -10.52 8.35
CA SER A 90 -5.61 -9.33 9.10
C SER A 90 -4.23 -9.47 9.73
N ILE A 91 -3.74 -10.68 10.00
CA ILE A 91 -2.51 -10.91 10.79
C ILE A 91 -1.25 -10.37 10.09
N SER A 92 -1.25 -10.29 8.75
CA SER A 92 -0.15 -9.67 8.01
C SER A 92 0.00 -8.18 8.34
N PHE A 93 -1.07 -7.44 8.63
CA PHE A 93 -0.97 -6.02 8.98
C PHE A 93 -0.20 -5.80 10.28
N VAL A 94 -0.32 -6.71 11.25
CA VAL A 94 0.47 -6.66 12.49
C VAL A 94 1.97 -6.74 12.16
N GLY A 95 2.34 -7.70 11.31
CA GLY A 95 3.71 -7.80 10.79
C GLY A 95 4.13 -6.52 10.06
N THR A 96 3.28 -6.00 9.19
CA THR A 96 3.56 -4.79 8.39
C THR A 96 3.81 -3.57 9.25
N VAL A 97 3.03 -3.35 10.32
CA VAL A 97 3.25 -2.26 11.27
C VAL A 97 4.63 -2.37 11.91
N VAL A 98 5.00 -3.56 12.39
CA VAL A 98 6.32 -3.78 13.02
C VAL A 98 7.45 -3.58 11.98
N GLY A 99 7.27 -4.07 10.75
CA GLY A 99 8.20 -3.87 9.65
C GLY A 99 8.42 -2.39 9.31
N GLN A 100 7.34 -1.62 9.21
CA GLN A 100 7.41 -0.20 8.85
C GLN A 100 8.12 0.65 9.92
N LEU A 101 7.84 0.39 11.20
CA LEU A 101 8.50 1.10 12.30
C LEU A 101 9.99 0.74 12.41
N THR A 102 10.33 -0.54 12.27
CA THR A 102 11.72 -1.02 12.37
C THR A 102 12.55 -0.58 11.16
N PHE A 103 12.06 -0.78 9.93
CA PHE A 103 12.81 -0.42 8.73
C PHE A 103 12.77 1.07 8.40
N GLY A 104 11.78 1.81 8.89
CA GLY A 104 11.83 3.27 8.90
C GLY A 104 13.08 3.77 9.63
N TYR A 105 13.41 3.19 10.79
CA TYR A 105 14.65 3.48 11.51
C TYR A 105 15.90 2.92 10.81
N ILE A 106 15.87 1.65 10.39
CA ILE A 106 17.03 0.99 9.77
C ILE A 106 17.45 1.70 8.48
N CYS A 107 16.51 2.10 7.61
CA CYS A 107 16.86 2.73 6.34
C CYS A 107 17.50 4.12 6.50
N ASP A 108 17.15 4.84 7.58
CA ASP A 108 17.75 6.12 7.93
C ASP A 108 19.15 5.95 8.55
N ARG A 109 19.48 4.80 9.15
CA ARG A 109 20.76 4.54 9.84
C ARG A 109 21.76 3.71 9.03
N ILE A 110 21.30 2.60 8.44
CA ILE A 110 22.11 1.64 7.69
C ILE A 110 22.15 1.99 6.19
N GLY A 111 21.18 2.77 5.70
CA GLY A 111 21.07 3.19 4.31
C GLY A 111 20.00 2.44 3.53
N ARG A 112 19.64 2.98 2.36
CA ARG A 112 18.45 2.56 1.60
C ARG A 112 18.72 1.25 0.88
N LYS A 113 19.93 1.11 0.33
CA LYS A 113 20.33 -0.10 -0.42
C LYS A 113 20.23 -1.35 0.45
N TYR A 114 20.82 -1.29 1.65
CA TYR A 114 20.86 -2.44 2.54
C TYR A 114 19.48 -2.76 3.11
N GLY A 115 18.68 -1.74 3.42
CA GLY A 115 17.26 -1.92 3.77
C GLY A 115 16.49 -2.67 2.68
N MET A 116 16.67 -2.28 1.41
CA MET A 116 16.01 -2.92 0.27
C MET A 116 16.41 -4.39 0.09
N ILE A 117 17.72 -4.70 0.19
CA ILE A 117 18.21 -6.07 0.04
C ILE A 117 17.64 -6.99 1.14
N ILE A 118 17.66 -6.52 2.40
CA ILE A 118 17.14 -7.31 3.52
C ILE A 118 15.62 -7.51 3.38
N ALA A 119 14.87 -6.44 3.08
CA ALA A 119 13.42 -6.51 2.88
C ALA A 119 13.04 -7.53 1.79
N THR A 120 13.68 -7.44 0.61
CA THR A 120 13.42 -8.37 -0.50
C THR A 120 13.81 -9.82 -0.16
N THR A 121 14.91 -10.03 0.58
CA THR A 121 15.32 -11.37 1.02
C THR A 121 14.25 -11.99 1.92
N LEU A 122 13.76 -11.23 2.90
CA LEU A 122 12.68 -11.67 3.80
C LEU A 122 11.39 -11.92 3.01
N LEU A 123 11.07 -11.07 2.03
CA LEU A 123 9.89 -11.22 1.18
C LEU A 123 9.93 -12.54 0.41
N ILE A 124 11.07 -12.88 -0.20
CA ILE A 124 11.28 -14.14 -0.93
C ILE A 124 11.08 -15.35 0.00
N ILE A 125 11.77 -15.35 1.14
CA ILE A 125 11.75 -16.49 2.10
C ILE A 125 10.35 -16.72 2.63
N TRP A 126 9.69 -15.68 3.14
CA TRP A 126 8.39 -15.83 3.80
C TRP A 126 7.25 -16.05 2.83
N THR A 127 7.35 -15.56 1.59
CA THR A 127 6.40 -15.90 0.52
C THR A 127 6.52 -17.39 0.14
N ALA A 128 7.75 -17.90 -0.02
CA ALA A 128 7.99 -19.31 -0.28
C ALA A 128 7.49 -20.20 0.87
N MET A 129 7.73 -19.80 2.13
CA MET A 129 7.21 -20.50 3.31
C MET A 129 5.68 -20.52 3.34
N CYS A 130 5.01 -19.41 2.99
CA CYS A 130 3.55 -19.38 2.88
C CYS A 130 3.03 -20.37 1.82
N ALA A 131 3.66 -20.41 0.64
CA ALA A 131 3.29 -21.35 -0.42
C ALA A 131 3.52 -22.82 -0.01
N GLY A 132 4.57 -23.07 0.77
CA GLY A 132 4.93 -24.36 1.34
C GLY A 132 4.26 -24.71 2.68
N ALA A 133 3.31 -23.90 3.16
CA ALA A 133 2.73 -24.09 4.49
C ALA A 133 2.10 -25.50 4.62
N TYR A 134 2.50 -26.24 5.65
CA TYR A 134 2.04 -27.60 5.90
C TYR A 134 1.92 -27.82 7.41
N GLY A 135 0.92 -28.61 7.83
CA GLY A 135 0.73 -28.94 9.23
C GLY A 135 1.50 -30.20 9.62
N LEU A 136 1.93 -30.26 10.88
CA LEU A 136 2.51 -31.48 11.44
C LEU A 136 1.53 -32.65 11.23
N HIS A 137 2.04 -33.78 10.73
CA HIS A 137 1.25 -34.97 10.35
C HIS A 137 0.13 -34.72 9.32
N GLY A 138 0.20 -33.66 8.52
CA GLY A 138 -0.83 -33.34 7.53
C GLY A 138 -2.09 -32.69 8.10
N SER A 139 -2.05 -32.22 9.36
CA SER A 139 -3.17 -31.52 9.98
C SER A 139 -3.52 -30.22 9.24
N ILE A 140 -4.79 -30.06 8.86
CA ILE A 140 -5.31 -28.83 8.24
C ILE A 140 -5.23 -27.67 9.24
N GLY A 141 -5.59 -27.89 10.50
CA GLY A 141 -5.45 -26.88 11.56
C GLY A 141 -3.99 -26.43 11.73
N GLY A 142 -3.04 -27.38 11.71
CA GLY A 142 -1.61 -27.09 11.73
C GLY A 142 -1.15 -26.30 10.50
N MET A 143 -1.65 -26.63 9.31
CA MET A 143 -1.35 -25.88 8.07
C MET A 143 -1.87 -24.44 8.16
N LEU A 144 -3.08 -24.22 8.66
CA LEU A 144 -3.66 -22.89 8.84
C LEU A 144 -2.87 -22.06 9.85
N ALA A 145 -2.44 -22.67 10.97
CA ALA A 145 -1.60 -22.01 11.96
C ALA A 145 -0.21 -21.65 11.41
N ALA A 146 0.43 -22.57 10.69
CA ALA A 146 1.70 -22.32 10.01
C ALA A 146 1.58 -21.18 8.99
N LEU A 147 0.53 -21.21 8.16
CA LEU A 147 0.25 -20.17 7.18
C LEU A 147 0.04 -18.81 7.87
N ALA A 148 -0.74 -18.74 8.95
CA ALA A 148 -0.95 -17.51 9.71
C ALA A 148 0.37 -16.96 10.28
N CYS A 149 1.23 -17.83 10.82
CA CYS A 149 2.54 -17.45 11.35
C CYS A 149 3.46 -16.91 10.25
N TYR A 150 3.60 -17.62 9.13
CA TYR A 150 4.40 -17.18 7.99
C TYR A 150 3.87 -15.87 7.40
N ARG A 151 2.54 -15.66 7.42
CA ARG A 151 1.92 -14.41 6.99
C ARG A 151 2.23 -13.22 7.90
N THR A 152 2.49 -13.43 9.19
CA THR A 152 3.00 -12.37 10.07
C THR A 152 4.40 -11.93 9.62
N PHE A 153 5.30 -12.87 9.35
CA PHE A 153 6.65 -12.56 8.89
C PHE A 153 6.69 -12.01 7.45
N LEU A 154 5.82 -12.50 6.57
CA LEU A 154 5.60 -11.91 5.25
C LEU A 154 5.10 -10.46 5.38
N GLY A 155 4.17 -10.21 6.30
CA GLY A 155 3.72 -8.87 6.65
C GLY A 155 4.87 -7.97 7.07
N PHE A 156 5.78 -8.46 7.91
CA PHE A 156 7.01 -7.76 8.31
C PHE A 156 7.90 -7.43 7.12
N ALA A 157 8.07 -8.35 6.17
CA ALA A 157 8.84 -8.09 4.94
C ALA A 157 8.21 -7.01 4.06
N ILE A 158 6.90 -7.07 3.81
CA ILE A 158 6.16 -6.03 3.07
C ILE A 158 6.27 -4.68 3.79
N GLY A 159 6.14 -4.68 5.12
CA GLY A 159 6.29 -3.47 5.93
C GLY A 159 7.70 -2.89 5.89
N ALA A 160 8.71 -3.74 5.74
CA ALA A 160 10.10 -3.32 5.61
C ALA A 160 10.37 -2.63 4.26
N GLU A 161 9.78 -3.16 3.19
CA GLU A 161 9.96 -2.71 1.81
C GLU A 161 9.41 -1.29 1.60
N TYR A 162 8.24 -0.99 2.18
CA TYR A 162 7.50 0.27 2.01
C TYR A 162 8.30 1.56 2.32
N PRO A 163 8.80 1.78 3.55
CA PRO A 163 9.50 3.01 3.92
C PRO A 163 10.83 3.15 3.17
N VAL A 164 11.52 2.03 2.91
CA VAL A 164 12.80 2.03 2.23
C VAL A 164 12.63 2.42 0.76
N SER A 165 11.73 1.74 0.05
CA SER A 165 11.51 1.94 -1.38
C SER A 165 10.88 3.31 -1.64
N SER A 166 9.97 3.77 -0.79
CA SER A 166 9.34 5.09 -0.92
C SER A 166 10.31 6.23 -0.60
N ALA A 167 11.18 6.08 0.41
CA ALA A 167 12.26 7.05 0.65
C ALA A 167 13.21 7.10 -0.55
N ALA A 168 13.66 5.96 -1.06
CA ALA A 168 14.55 5.89 -2.23
C ALA A 168 13.90 6.46 -3.50
N ALA A 169 12.62 6.15 -3.76
CA ALA A 169 11.87 6.65 -4.90
C ALA A 169 11.66 8.17 -4.83
N SER A 170 11.35 8.72 -3.65
CA SER A 170 11.21 10.18 -3.47
C SER A 170 12.52 10.94 -3.62
N GLU A 171 13.63 10.34 -3.16
CA GLU A 171 14.97 10.92 -3.27
C GLU A 171 15.44 10.92 -4.73
N THR A 172 15.18 9.82 -5.45
CA THR A 172 15.60 9.69 -6.85
C THR A 172 14.69 10.48 -7.79
N SER A 173 13.37 10.55 -7.52
CA SER A 173 12.46 11.38 -8.33
C SER A 173 12.68 12.87 -8.13
N ALA A 174 13.29 13.30 -7.02
CA ALA A 174 13.71 14.69 -6.85
C ALA A 174 14.83 15.09 -7.83
N GLU A 175 15.60 14.12 -8.33
CA GLU A 175 16.71 14.31 -9.28
C GLU A 175 16.24 14.39 -10.75
N THR A 176 14.95 14.19 -11.04
CA THR A 176 14.37 14.26 -12.39
C THR A 176 13.80 15.64 -12.73
N LYS A 177 13.39 15.82 -14.00
CA LYS A 177 12.89 17.09 -14.56
C LYS A 177 11.77 17.68 -13.68
N LYS A 178 11.89 18.98 -13.37
CA LYS A 178 10.85 19.74 -12.65
C LYS A 178 9.50 19.60 -13.39
N GLY A 179 8.41 19.42 -12.64
CA GLY A 179 7.06 19.27 -13.17
C GLY A 179 6.57 17.84 -13.47
N HIS A 180 7.45 16.83 -13.42
CA HIS A 180 7.06 15.41 -13.58
C HIS A 180 7.38 14.56 -12.34
N ARG A 181 7.72 15.22 -11.23
CA ARG A 181 8.30 14.54 -10.05
C ARG A 181 7.23 13.81 -9.25
N HIS A 182 5.98 14.27 -9.29
CA HIS A 182 4.88 13.57 -8.62
C HIS A 182 4.45 12.36 -9.44
N ALA A 183 4.25 12.52 -10.75
CA ALA A 183 3.90 11.42 -11.64
C ALA A 183 4.95 10.31 -11.63
N ILE A 184 6.24 10.65 -11.63
CA ILE A 184 7.30 9.64 -11.54
C ILE A 184 7.26 8.91 -10.20
N PHE A 185 7.08 9.61 -9.08
CA PHE A 185 6.97 8.97 -7.77
C PHE A 185 5.76 8.03 -7.72
N VAL A 186 4.57 8.55 -8.03
CA VAL A 186 3.31 7.79 -8.04
C VAL A 186 3.41 6.60 -9.00
N GLY A 187 3.96 6.81 -10.20
CA GLY A 187 4.11 5.80 -11.24
C GLY A 187 5.02 4.64 -10.83
N VAL A 188 5.99 4.87 -9.95
CA VAL A 188 6.83 3.79 -9.40
C VAL A 188 6.43 3.34 -8.01
N THR A 189 5.46 3.99 -7.36
CA THR A 189 4.95 3.52 -6.08
C THR A 189 3.55 2.96 -6.24
N ASN A 190 2.53 3.82 -6.25
CA ASN A 190 1.14 3.41 -6.16
C ASN A 190 0.69 2.63 -7.40
N LEU A 191 1.02 3.14 -8.59
CA LEU A 191 0.66 2.47 -9.84
C LEU A 191 1.26 1.06 -9.94
N MET A 192 2.47 0.85 -9.41
CA MET A 192 3.10 -0.47 -9.38
C MET A 192 2.45 -1.40 -8.35
N ILE A 193 2.06 -0.88 -7.18
CA ILE A 193 1.29 -1.64 -6.17
C ILE A 193 -0.03 -2.10 -6.78
N ASP A 194 -0.76 -1.22 -7.45
CA ASP A 194 -2.04 -1.53 -8.09
C ASP A 194 -1.89 -2.53 -9.23
N LEU A 195 -0.82 -2.42 -10.02
CA LEU A 195 -0.49 -3.44 -11.01
C LEU A 195 -0.22 -4.80 -10.32
N GLY A 196 0.43 -4.78 -9.16
CA GLY A 196 0.56 -5.93 -8.27
C GLY A 196 -0.80 -6.49 -7.82
N PHE A 197 -1.75 -5.63 -7.44
CA PHE A 197 -3.11 -6.04 -7.08
C PHE A 197 -3.85 -6.72 -8.23
N VAL A 198 -3.73 -6.16 -9.43
CA VAL A 198 -4.28 -6.76 -10.66
C VAL A 198 -3.69 -8.13 -10.92
N LEU A 199 -2.35 -8.26 -10.86
CA LEU A 199 -1.68 -9.55 -11.03
C LEU A 199 -2.08 -10.55 -9.93
N GLY A 200 -2.25 -10.07 -8.70
CA GLY A 200 -2.70 -10.86 -7.54
C GLY A 200 -4.12 -11.41 -7.68
N ALA A 201 -4.97 -10.74 -8.46
CA ALA A 201 -6.31 -11.21 -8.83
C ALA A 201 -6.31 -12.05 -10.13
N PHE A 202 -5.48 -11.69 -11.10
CA PHE A 202 -5.43 -12.31 -12.43
C PHE A 202 -4.76 -13.69 -12.42
N VAL A 203 -3.64 -13.86 -11.70
CA VAL A 203 -2.95 -15.15 -11.62
C VAL A 203 -3.85 -16.26 -11.06
N PRO A 204 -4.54 -16.13 -9.92
CA PRO A 204 -5.46 -17.15 -9.45
C PRO A 204 -6.62 -17.41 -10.42
N TYR A 205 -7.12 -16.39 -11.14
CA TYR A 205 -8.10 -16.58 -12.22
C TYR A 205 -7.57 -17.54 -13.29
N ILE A 206 -6.37 -17.28 -13.83
CA ILE A 206 -5.75 -18.14 -14.85
C ILE A 206 -5.47 -19.54 -14.30
N LEU A 207 -4.99 -19.66 -13.06
CA LEU A 207 -4.73 -20.96 -12.44
C LEU A 207 -6.02 -21.78 -12.27
N VAL A 208 -7.15 -21.17 -11.90
CA VAL A 208 -8.44 -21.88 -11.87
C VAL A 208 -8.86 -22.33 -13.26
N LEU A 209 -8.61 -21.55 -14.33
CA LEU A 209 -8.90 -21.99 -15.70
C LEU A 209 -8.04 -23.18 -16.13
N ILE A 210 -6.77 -23.22 -15.73
CA ILE A 210 -5.83 -24.31 -16.08
C ILE A 210 -6.14 -25.58 -15.28
N PHE A 211 -6.24 -25.46 -13.96
CA PHE A 211 -6.33 -26.59 -13.04
C PHE A 211 -7.76 -27.03 -12.72
N SER A 212 -8.74 -26.22 -13.12
CA SER A 212 -10.17 -26.36 -12.77
C SER A 212 -10.41 -26.32 -11.26
N GLU A 213 -11.68 -26.38 -10.85
CA GLU A 213 -12.06 -26.42 -9.43
C GLU A 213 -11.73 -27.76 -8.74
N ASN A 214 -11.24 -28.75 -9.50
CA ASN A 214 -10.86 -30.06 -8.97
C ASN A 214 -9.49 -30.04 -8.25
N HIS A 215 -8.61 -29.09 -8.57
CA HIS A 215 -7.24 -29.04 -8.04
C HIS A 215 -6.94 -27.73 -7.30
N LEU A 216 -7.91 -27.22 -6.54
CA LEU A 216 -7.79 -25.95 -5.83
C LEU A 216 -6.61 -25.90 -4.83
N ARG A 217 -6.16 -27.05 -4.31
CA ARG A 217 -4.94 -27.14 -3.48
C ARG A 217 -3.67 -26.68 -4.23
N ALA A 218 -3.56 -27.03 -5.51
CA ALA A 218 -2.45 -26.58 -6.35
C ALA A 218 -2.61 -25.08 -6.67
N VAL A 219 -3.83 -24.65 -6.99
CA VAL A 219 -4.14 -23.25 -7.32
C VAL A 219 -3.66 -22.31 -6.22
N TRP A 220 -4.12 -22.46 -4.97
CA TRP A 220 -3.77 -21.49 -3.91
C TRP A 220 -2.27 -21.48 -3.58
N ARG A 221 -1.60 -22.65 -3.65
CA ARG A 221 -0.15 -22.74 -3.41
C ARG A 221 0.64 -22.07 -4.52
N LEU A 222 0.26 -22.29 -5.78
CA LEU A 222 0.88 -21.63 -6.93
C LEU A 222 0.61 -20.13 -6.94
N THR A 223 -0.60 -19.70 -6.56
CA THR A 223 -0.92 -18.27 -6.41
C THR A 223 0.02 -17.59 -5.40
N ILE A 224 0.32 -18.19 -4.26
CA ILE A 224 1.31 -17.59 -3.34
C ILE A 224 2.73 -17.75 -3.88
N GLY A 225 3.07 -18.95 -4.37
CA GLY A 225 4.43 -19.30 -4.78
C GLY A 225 4.96 -18.47 -5.96
N LEU A 226 4.10 -18.12 -6.92
CA LEU A 226 4.46 -17.24 -8.03
C LEU A 226 4.82 -15.83 -7.57
N GLY A 227 4.41 -15.42 -6.36
CA GLY A 227 4.84 -14.17 -5.74
C GLY A 227 6.33 -14.09 -5.46
N VAL A 228 7.05 -15.22 -5.47
CA VAL A 228 8.51 -15.26 -5.30
C VAL A 228 9.26 -14.82 -6.57
N VAL A 229 8.65 -14.96 -7.75
CA VAL A 229 9.33 -14.79 -9.05
C VAL A 229 9.79 -13.34 -9.25
N ILE A 230 8.89 -12.39 -9.02
CA ILE A 230 9.15 -10.96 -9.21
C ILE A 230 10.30 -10.46 -8.32
N PRO A 231 10.27 -10.63 -6.99
CA PRO A 231 11.34 -10.13 -6.13
C PRO A 231 12.67 -10.86 -6.37
N SER A 232 12.63 -12.15 -6.73
CA SER A 232 13.84 -12.91 -7.07
C SER A 232 14.51 -12.38 -8.34
N SER A 233 13.72 -12.03 -9.37
CA SER A 233 14.24 -11.47 -10.63
C SER A 233 14.95 -10.12 -10.42
N LEU A 234 14.50 -9.34 -9.43
CA LEU A 234 15.04 -8.02 -9.12
C LEU A 234 16.20 -8.03 -8.12
N PHE A 235 16.40 -9.14 -7.40
CA PHE A 235 17.37 -9.20 -6.32
C PHE A 235 18.77 -8.80 -6.77
N TYR A 236 19.20 -9.29 -7.94
CA TYR A 236 20.48 -8.93 -8.56
C TYR A 236 20.60 -7.41 -8.81
N PHE A 237 19.54 -6.80 -9.35
CA PHE A 237 19.52 -5.37 -9.63
C PHE A 237 19.54 -4.53 -8.35
N ARG A 238 18.93 -5.01 -7.27
CA ARG A 238 18.98 -4.36 -5.94
C ARG A 238 20.38 -4.36 -5.34
N VAL A 239 21.14 -5.44 -5.52
CA VAL A 239 22.55 -5.50 -5.10
C VAL A 239 23.40 -4.48 -5.86
N LYS A 240 23.04 -4.13 -7.09
CA LYS A 240 23.73 -3.12 -7.91
C LYS A 240 23.28 -1.67 -7.68
N LEU A 241 22.22 -1.44 -6.90
CA LEU A 241 21.78 -0.08 -6.59
C LEU A 241 22.86 0.70 -5.82
N THR A 242 22.92 1.99 -6.08
CA THR A 242 23.76 2.96 -5.36
C THR A 242 22.89 3.80 -4.44
N GLU A 243 23.41 4.17 -3.27
CA GLU A 243 22.68 5.02 -2.33
C GLU A 243 22.28 6.37 -2.98
N PRO A 244 21.07 6.89 -2.70
CA PRO A 244 20.62 8.17 -3.23
C PRO A 244 21.50 9.33 -2.75
N LYS A 245 21.70 10.36 -3.59
CA LYS A 245 22.58 11.49 -3.25
C LYS A 245 22.02 12.36 -2.15
N ALA A 246 20.70 12.53 -2.11
CA ALA A 246 20.03 13.27 -1.07
C ALA A 246 20.36 12.72 0.32
N PHE A 247 20.43 11.39 0.46
CA PHE A 247 20.83 10.74 1.70
C PHE A 247 22.31 10.99 2.04
N GLN A 248 23.20 10.84 1.05
CA GLN A 248 24.63 11.09 1.25
C GLN A 248 24.91 12.54 1.65
N LYS A 249 24.28 13.50 0.97
CA LYS A 249 24.40 14.94 1.24
C LYS A 249 23.87 15.32 2.62
N ALA A 250 22.88 14.60 3.12
CA ALA A 250 22.31 14.82 4.44
C ALA A 250 23.15 14.20 5.59
N GLY A 251 24.39 13.79 5.33
CA GLY A 251 25.30 13.18 6.31
C GLY A 251 25.28 11.64 6.31
N GLY A 252 24.45 11.03 5.45
CA GLY A 252 24.34 9.58 5.30
C GLY A 252 24.15 8.86 6.64
N ARG A 253 24.89 7.76 6.82
CA ARG A 253 24.85 6.92 8.03
C ARG A 253 25.34 7.61 9.30
N ARG A 254 26.11 8.69 9.16
CA ARG A 254 26.80 9.38 10.28
C ARG A 254 26.04 10.61 10.77
N ALA A 255 24.91 10.95 10.16
CA ALA A 255 24.10 12.10 10.55
C ALA A 255 23.65 11.98 12.02
N LYS A 256 23.91 13.03 12.82
CA LYS A 256 23.37 13.17 14.18
C LYS A 256 21.99 13.80 14.08
N ILE A 257 20.95 13.05 14.42
CA ILE A 257 19.57 13.50 14.30
C ILE A 257 19.12 14.15 15.62
N PRO A 258 18.82 15.46 15.64
CA PRO A 258 18.27 16.11 16.83
C PRO A 258 16.78 15.77 16.96
N TYR A 259 16.46 14.61 17.54
CA TYR A 259 15.09 14.08 17.63
C TYR A 259 14.08 15.08 18.21
N TRP A 260 14.47 15.86 19.22
CA TRP A 260 13.60 16.87 19.81
C TRP A 260 13.16 17.96 18.80
N LEU A 261 14.09 18.47 18.00
CA LEU A 261 13.80 19.47 16.96
C LEU A 261 12.96 18.87 15.84
N VAL A 262 13.24 17.61 15.47
CA VAL A 262 12.46 16.87 14.47
C VAL A 262 11.02 16.73 14.92
N ILE A 263 10.78 16.26 16.15
CA ILE A 263 9.43 16.11 16.70
C ILE A 263 8.74 17.47 16.72
N LYS A 264 9.35 18.51 17.32
CA LYS A 264 8.77 19.85 17.42
C LYS A 264 8.42 20.44 16.05
N ARG A 265 9.20 20.17 15.00
CA ARG A 265 8.98 20.69 13.65
C ARG A 265 7.93 19.91 12.86
N TYR A 266 7.88 18.59 13.02
CA TYR A 266 7.13 17.71 12.11
C TYR A 266 5.88 17.07 12.71
N TRP A 267 5.66 17.12 14.03
CA TRP A 267 4.56 16.39 14.69
C TRP A 267 3.18 16.74 14.12
N VAL A 268 2.86 18.01 13.85
CA VAL A 268 1.54 18.40 13.29
C VAL A 268 1.32 17.75 11.92
N LYS A 269 2.34 17.80 11.06
CA LYS A 269 2.26 17.21 9.71
C LYS A 269 2.17 15.68 9.79
N LEU A 270 2.97 15.08 10.66
CA LEU A 270 2.96 13.63 10.87
C LEU A 270 1.58 13.16 11.33
N THR A 271 1.03 13.79 12.35
CA THR A 271 -0.29 13.44 12.91
C THR A 271 -1.38 13.61 11.85
N ALA A 272 -1.41 14.72 11.13
CA ALA A 272 -2.41 14.95 10.09
C ALA A 272 -2.36 13.89 8.97
N ILE A 273 -1.16 13.61 8.45
CA ILE A 273 -0.98 12.59 7.40
C ILE A 273 -1.34 11.20 7.92
N SER A 274 -0.96 10.88 9.16
CA SER A 274 -1.25 9.58 9.78
C SER A 274 -2.75 9.35 9.96
N ILE A 275 -3.50 10.37 10.39
CA ILE A 275 -4.97 10.27 10.52
C ILE A 275 -5.62 10.07 9.16
N ILE A 276 -5.22 10.82 8.14
CA ILE A 276 -5.75 10.65 6.78
C ILE A 276 -5.46 9.25 6.26
N TRP A 277 -4.24 8.75 6.46
CA TRP A 277 -3.86 7.40 6.05
C TRP A 277 -4.65 6.32 6.78
N PHE A 278 -4.83 6.47 8.10
CA PHE A 278 -5.66 5.56 8.90
C PHE A 278 -7.09 5.47 8.36
N ILE A 279 -7.74 6.61 8.13
CA ILE A 279 -9.13 6.67 7.66
C ILE A 279 -9.26 6.02 6.27
N TYR A 280 -8.31 6.32 5.37
CA TYR A 280 -8.33 5.74 4.04
C TYR A 280 -8.13 4.22 4.08
N ASP A 281 -7.06 3.74 4.74
CA ASP A 281 -6.73 2.32 4.84
C ASP A 281 -7.81 1.51 5.57
N PHE A 282 -8.55 2.12 6.52
CA PHE A 282 -9.71 1.50 7.17
C PHE A 282 -10.77 1.04 6.16
N SER A 283 -10.95 1.77 5.06
CA SER A 283 -11.94 1.45 4.03
C SER A 283 -11.34 0.70 2.84
N SER A 284 -10.22 1.18 2.28
CA SER A 284 -9.66 0.68 1.02
C SER A 284 -9.21 -0.78 1.09
N TYR A 285 -8.55 -1.19 2.19
CA TYR A 285 -8.08 -2.56 2.34
C TYR A 285 -9.23 -3.56 2.54
N ALA A 286 -10.31 -3.14 3.20
CA ALA A 286 -11.49 -3.98 3.31
C ALA A 286 -12.11 -4.24 1.93
N PHE A 287 -12.20 -3.21 1.09
CA PHE A 287 -12.69 -3.34 -0.29
C PHE A 287 -11.83 -4.29 -1.14
N GLY A 288 -10.50 -4.18 -1.06
CA GLY A 288 -9.59 -5.08 -1.78
C GLY A 288 -9.65 -6.53 -1.30
N ILE A 289 -9.53 -6.77 0.01
CA ILE A 289 -9.48 -8.14 0.57
C ILE A 289 -10.80 -8.87 0.36
N TYR A 290 -11.93 -8.19 0.57
CA TYR A 290 -13.25 -8.77 0.39
C TYR A 290 -13.77 -8.69 -1.05
N GLY A 291 -13.00 -8.19 -2.01
CA GLY A 291 -13.44 -8.01 -3.40
C GLY A 291 -14.00 -9.29 -4.04
N SER A 292 -13.34 -10.43 -3.84
CA SER A 292 -13.83 -11.73 -4.34
C SER A 292 -15.08 -12.22 -3.60
N THR A 293 -15.21 -11.90 -2.31
CA THR A 293 -16.40 -12.21 -1.50
C THR A 293 -17.58 -11.35 -1.96
N VAL A 294 -17.39 -10.05 -2.13
CA VAL A 294 -18.40 -9.12 -2.66
C VAL A 294 -18.86 -9.58 -4.04
N THR A 295 -17.92 -9.88 -4.93
CA THR A 295 -18.24 -10.40 -6.28
C THR A 295 -19.05 -11.70 -6.22
N SER A 296 -18.69 -12.62 -5.32
CA SER A 296 -19.45 -13.87 -5.14
C SER A 296 -20.87 -13.66 -4.60
N SER A 297 -21.10 -12.57 -3.85
CA SER A 297 -22.42 -12.25 -3.29
C SER A 297 -23.37 -11.59 -4.28
N VAL A 298 -22.83 -10.93 -5.31
CA VAL A 298 -23.59 -10.28 -6.38
C VAL A 298 -23.89 -11.26 -7.52
N LEU A 299 -23.03 -12.26 -7.72
CA LEU A 299 -23.26 -13.32 -8.70
C LEU A 299 -24.32 -14.33 -8.25
N PRO A 300 -25.04 -14.99 -9.19
CA PRO A 300 -25.96 -16.07 -8.84
C PRO A 300 -25.24 -17.18 -8.05
N LYS A 301 -25.93 -17.70 -7.02
CA LYS A 301 -25.42 -18.81 -6.19
C LYS A 301 -25.04 -20.00 -7.07
N GLY A 302 -23.84 -20.56 -6.85
CA GLY A 302 -23.31 -21.66 -7.67
C GLY A 302 -22.52 -21.22 -8.91
N SER A 303 -22.27 -19.92 -9.10
CA SER A 303 -21.34 -19.45 -10.13
C SER A 303 -19.94 -20.02 -9.93
N SER A 304 -19.27 -20.40 -11.01
CA SER A 304 -17.91 -20.94 -10.96
C SER A 304 -16.91 -19.95 -10.36
N LEU A 305 -15.89 -20.46 -9.67
CA LEU A 305 -14.79 -19.68 -9.10
C LEU A 305 -14.05 -18.89 -10.18
N ALA A 306 -13.93 -19.45 -11.38
CA ALA A 306 -13.37 -18.74 -12.53
C ALA A 306 -14.14 -17.45 -12.84
N LYS A 307 -15.48 -17.48 -12.78
CA LYS A 307 -16.31 -16.28 -13.00
C LYS A 307 -16.12 -15.26 -11.87
N VAL A 308 -16.08 -15.72 -10.62
CA VAL A 308 -15.82 -14.86 -9.45
C VAL A 308 -14.46 -14.15 -9.59
N TYR A 309 -13.40 -14.88 -9.92
CA TYR A 309 -12.07 -14.31 -10.07
C TYR A 309 -11.90 -13.45 -11.31
N GLY A 310 -12.60 -13.75 -12.41
CA GLY A 310 -12.64 -12.89 -13.59
C GLY A 310 -13.21 -11.50 -13.28
N TRP A 311 -14.36 -11.44 -12.61
CA TRP A 311 -14.95 -10.17 -12.18
C TRP A 311 -14.12 -9.46 -11.10
N ASN A 312 -13.53 -10.19 -10.16
CA ASN A 312 -12.60 -9.62 -9.19
C ASN A 312 -11.36 -9.02 -9.86
N THR A 313 -10.84 -9.67 -10.90
CA THR A 313 -9.72 -9.12 -11.69
C THR A 313 -10.13 -7.82 -12.35
N LEU A 314 -11.32 -7.77 -12.97
CA LEU A 314 -11.83 -6.56 -13.60
C LEU A 314 -11.98 -5.42 -12.58
N LEU A 315 -12.49 -5.69 -11.38
CA LEU A 315 -12.53 -4.69 -10.30
C LEU A 315 -11.15 -4.15 -9.95
N ASN A 316 -10.13 -5.01 -9.87
CA ASN A 316 -8.76 -4.56 -9.57
C ASN A 316 -8.17 -3.74 -10.73
N VAL A 317 -8.55 -4.01 -11.99
CA VAL A 317 -8.10 -3.21 -13.14
C VAL A 317 -8.55 -1.75 -13.02
N PHE A 318 -9.68 -1.47 -12.36
CA PHE A 318 -10.14 -0.10 -12.13
C PHE A 318 -9.25 0.72 -11.18
N TYR A 319 -8.34 0.12 -10.42
CA TYR A 319 -7.34 0.89 -9.69
C TYR A 319 -6.40 1.65 -10.65
N LEU A 320 -6.03 1.02 -11.79
CA LEU A 320 -5.01 1.53 -12.71
C LEU A 320 -5.36 2.88 -13.37
N PRO A 321 -6.58 3.10 -13.93
CA PRO A 321 -6.94 4.42 -14.46
C PRO A 321 -6.86 5.52 -13.40
N GLY A 322 -7.27 5.20 -12.16
CA GLY A 322 -7.21 6.11 -11.03
C GLY A 322 -5.78 6.55 -10.72
N ALA A 323 -4.89 5.57 -10.48
CA ALA A 323 -3.48 5.83 -10.19
C ALA A 323 -2.74 6.49 -11.35
N PHE A 324 -3.06 6.12 -12.60
CA PHE A 324 -2.45 6.74 -13.77
C PHE A 324 -2.86 8.21 -13.89
N LEU A 325 -4.16 8.52 -13.82
CA LEU A 325 -4.66 9.89 -13.91
C LEU A 325 -4.25 10.72 -12.69
N GLY A 326 -4.19 10.12 -11.50
CA GLY A 326 -3.77 10.78 -10.27
C GLY A 326 -2.29 11.11 -10.27
N ALA A 327 -1.43 10.31 -10.92
CA ALA A 327 -0.03 10.66 -11.18
C ALA A 327 0.10 12.03 -11.88
N PHE A 328 -0.62 12.23 -12.99
CA PHE A 328 -0.61 13.52 -13.71
C PHE A 328 -1.35 14.62 -12.95
N GLY A 329 -2.49 14.29 -12.32
CA GLY A 329 -3.25 15.20 -11.48
C GLY A 329 -2.41 15.77 -10.33
N SER A 330 -1.51 14.95 -9.76
CA SER A 330 -0.59 15.35 -8.69
C SER A 330 0.48 16.33 -9.16
N ASP A 331 0.94 16.25 -10.41
CA ASP A 331 1.86 17.23 -10.99
C ASP A 331 1.13 18.53 -11.38
N TRP A 332 -0.11 18.44 -11.88
CA TRP A 332 -0.88 19.60 -12.33
C TRP A 332 -1.51 20.42 -11.18
N LEU A 333 -2.24 19.76 -10.28
CA LEU A 333 -2.95 20.39 -9.16
C LEU A 333 -2.08 20.49 -7.91
N GLY A 334 -1.03 19.67 -7.82
CA GLY A 334 -0.31 19.44 -6.59
C GLY A 334 -1.00 18.37 -5.71
N PRO A 335 -0.24 17.62 -4.91
CA PRO A 335 -0.73 16.39 -4.30
C PRO A 335 -1.80 16.61 -3.22
N LYS A 336 -1.72 17.74 -2.50
CA LYS A 336 -2.74 18.11 -1.50
C LYS A 336 -4.10 18.33 -2.15
N TYR A 337 -4.15 19.07 -3.26
CA TYR A 337 -5.40 19.38 -3.95
C TYR A 337 -5.95 18.18 -4.72
N CYS A 338 -5.07 17.38 -5.35
CA CYS A 338 -5.44 16.12 -5.98
C CYS A 338 -6.11 15.16 -4.97
N LEU A 339 -5.54 15.02 -3.77
CA LEU A 339 -6.15 14.26 -2.67
C LEU A 339 -7.56 14.76 -2.31
N MET A 340 -7.72 16.08 -2.11
CA MET A 340 -9.02 16.67 -1.74
C MET A 340 -10.08 16.46 -2.82
N VAL A 341 -9.72 16.67 -4.09
CA VAL A 341 -10.63 16.47 -5.23
C VAL A 341 -11.04 15.01 -5.35
N GLY A 342 -10.08 14.08 -5.27
CA GLY A 342 -10.38 12.66 -5.38
C GLY A 342 -11.29 12.15 -4.26
N ILE A 343 -11.04 12.51 -3.00
CA ILE A 343 -11.94 12.16 -1.88
C ILE A 343 -13.34 12.76 -2.09
N PHE A 344 -13.42 14.01 -2.52
CA PHE A 344 -14.72 14.66 -2.74
C PHE A 344 -15.53 13.98 -3.84
N LEU A 345 -14.92 13.69 -4.99
CA LEU A 345 -15.57 12.97 -6.08
C LEU A 345 -15.92 11.53 -5.68
N GLN A 346 -15.00 10.84 -5.00
CA GLN A 346 -15.23 9.49 -4.48
C GLN A 346 -16.41 9.46 -3.51
N ALA A 347 -16.55 10.47 -2.64
CA ALA A 347 -17.68 10.59 -1.72
C ALA A 347 -19.01 10.77 -2.47
N ILE A 348 -19.06 11.62 -3.49
CA ILE A 348 -20.28 11.80 -4.33
C ILE A 348 -20.71 10.46 -4.94
N VAL A 349 -19.76 9.73 -5.55
CA VAL A 349 -20.06 8.41 -6.13
C VAL A 349 -20.46 7.41 -5.06
N GLY A 350 -19.80 7.42 -3.89
CA GLY A 350 -20.14 6.55 -2.76
C GLY A 350 -21.56 6.78 -2.23
N PHE A 351 -21.98 8.04 -2.06
CA PHE A 351 -23.35 8.37 -1.66
C PHE A 351 -24.37 7.97 -2.72
N PHE A 352 -24.05 8.16 -4.00
CA PHE A 352 -24.90 7.69 -5.10
C PHE A 352 -25.06 6.16 -5.07
N MET A 353 -23.96 5.42 -4.91
CA MET A 353 -23.98 3.96 -4.82
C MET A 353 -24.80 3.47 -3.61
N ALA A 354 -24.71 4.16 -2.48
CA ALA A 354 -25.50 3.84 -1.29
C ALA A 354 -27.00 4.08 -1.51
N GLY A 355 -27.37 5.22 -2.13
CA GLY A 355 -28.77 5.58 -2.39
C GLY A 355 -29.45 4.68 -3.44
N PHE A 356 -28.71 4.23 -4.45
CA PHE A 356 -29.23 3.42 -5.56
C PHE A 356 -28.81 1.94 -5.49
N TYR A 357 -28.39 1.46 -4.32
CA TYR A 357 -27.82 0.12 -4.13
C TYR A 357 -28.66 -1.00 -4.77
N ASN A 358 -29.97 -1.03 -4.49
CA ASN A 358 -30.88 -2.05 -5.04
C ASN A 358 -30.99 -1.98 -6.57
N HIS A 359 -30.98 -0.78 -7.15
CA HIS A 359 -31.06 -0.58 -8.60
C HIS A 359 -29.76 -1.03 -9.29
N ILE A 360 -28.61 -0.75 -8.66
CA ILE A 360 -27.29 -1.18 -9.15
C ILE A 360 -27.18 -2.70 -9.12
N LEU A 361 -27.66 -3.36 -8.05
CA LEU A 361 -27.71 -4.82 -7.98
C LEU A 361 -28.60 -5.42 -9.08
N ASN A 362 -29.78 -4.82 -9.33
CA ASN A 362 -30.70 -5.25 -10.37
C ASN A 362 -30.16 -5.03 -11.79
N SER A 363 -29.19 -4.13 -11.98
CA SER A 363 -28.49 -3.90 -13.26
C SER A 363 -27.50 -5.01 -13.61
N GLY A 364 -27.37 -6.01 -12.74
CA GLY A 364 -26.45 -7.13 -12.90
C GLY A 364 -24.99 -6.78 -12.53
N ILE A 365 -24.15 -7.82 -12.54
CA ILE A 365 -22.75 -7.73 -12.12
C ILE A 365 -21.95 -6.69 -12.92
N GLY A 366 -22.28 -6.47 -14.20
CA GLY A 366 -21.62 -5.47 -15.05
C GLY A 366 -21.83 -4.05 -14.56
N GLY A 367 -23.08 -3.65 -14.31
CA GLY A 367 -23.41 -2.32 -13.79
C GLY A 367 -22.81 -2.07 -12.41
N PHE A 368 -22.87 -3.06 -11.53
CA PHE A 368 -22.20 -3.02 -10.22
C PHE A 368 -20.68 -2.83 -10.37
N THR A 369 -20.04 -3.61 -11.24
CA THR A 369 -18.59 -3.57 -11.45
C THR A 369 -18.12 -2.22 -11.97
N VAL A 370 -18.84 -1.60 -12.91
CA VAL A 370 -18.47 -0.28 -13.44
C VAL A 370 -18.61 0.81 -12.37
N MET A 371 -19.74 0.86 -11.66
CA MET A 371 -19.95 1.87 -10.62
C MET A 371 -18.95 1.73 -9.48
N TYR A 372 -18.73 0.50 -9.02
CA TYR A 372 -17.76 0.22 -7.98
C TYR A 372 -16.33 0.48 -8.46
N GLY A 373 -16.01 0.12 -9.71
CA GLY A 373 -14.75 0.42 -10.36
C GLY A 373 -14.45 1.92 -10.39
N VAL A 374 -15.40 2.75 -10.82
CA VAL A 374 -15.25 4.22 -10.81
C VAL A 374 -14.99 4.73 -9.38
N PHE A 375 -15.71 4.20 -8.39
CA PHE A 375 -15.47 4.53 -6.98
C PHE A 375 -14.04 4.18 -6.53
N LEU A 376 -13.51 3.01 -6.94
CA LEU A 376 -12.13 2.61 -6.65
C LEU A 376 -11.11 3.49 -7.38
N SER A 377 -11.32 3.79 -8.67
CA SER A 377 -10.45 4.68 -9.45
C SER A 377 -10.32 6.07 -8.82
N LEU A 378 -11.42 6.64 -8.34
CA LEU A 378 -11.39 7.95 -7.67
C LEU A 378 -10.64 7.90 -6.33
N GLY A 379 -10.68 6.75 -5.65
CA GLY A 379 -9.86 6.48 -4.47
C GLY A 379 -8.36 6.50 -4.76
N GLU A 380 -7.92 5.93 -5.88
CA GLU A 380 -6.49 5.98 -6.25
C GLU A 380 -6.07 7.35 -6.74
N PHE A 381 -6.91 7.99 -7.57
CA PHE A 381 -6.67 9.35 -8.06
C PHE A 381 -6.43 10.35 -6.91
N GLY A 382 -7.19 10.21 -5.82
CA GLY A 382 -7.09 11.05 -4.64
C GLY A 382 -6.14 10.46 -3.60
N PRO A 383 -6.66 9.85 -2.53
CA PRO A 383 -5.88 9.43 -1.38
C PRO A 383 -4.81 8.38 -1.70
N GLY A 384 -5.07 7.41 -2.58
CA GLY A 384 -4.13 6.33 -2.91
C GLY A 384 -2.76 6.85 -3.37
N ASP A 385 -2.76 7.68 -4.42
CA ASP A 385 -1.53 8.28 -4.95
C ASP A 385 -0.89 9.30 -4.02
N ASN A 386 -1.72 10.10 -3.34
CA ASN A 386 -1.26 11.35 -2.76
C ASN A 386 -0.83 11.25 -1.30
N ILE A 387 -1.38 10.33 -0.50
CA ILE A 387 -1.02 10.23 0.92
C ILE A 387 0.46 9.88 1.07
N GLY A 388 0.91 8.81 0.40
CA GLY A 388 2.31 8.38 0.42
C GLY A 388 3.25 9.44 -0.17
N LEU A 389 2.82 10.10 -1.25
CA LEU A 389 3.57 11.18 -1.87
C LEU A 389 3.78 12.38 -0.92
N ILE A 390 2.73 12.81 -0.22
CA ILE A 390 2.80 13.88 0.78
C ILE A 390 3.67 13.44 1.95
N ALA A 391 3.54 12.20 2.43
CA ALA A 391 4.36 11.66 3.52
C ALA A 391 5.86 11.67 3.18
N ALA A 392 6.22 11.20 1.99
CA ALA A 392 7.61 11.11 1.56
C ALA A 392 8.25 12.50 1.36
N LYS A 393 7.47 13.50 0.93
CA LYS A 393 7.97 14.85 0.66
C LYS A 393 7.90 15.82 1.84
N SER A 394 7.16 15.48 2.90
CA SER A 394 6.94 16.37 4.05
C SER A 394 8.11 16.45 5.03
N SER A 395 9.08 15.54 4.92
CA SER A 395 10.23 15.41 5.84
C SER A 395 11.58 15.54 5.13
N SER A 396 12.60 15.87 5.91
CA SER A 396 13.98 15.91 5.42
C SER A 396 14.51 14.49 5.17
N SER A 397 15.47 14.35 4.25
CA SER A 397 16.05 13.06 3.86
C SER A 397 16.67 12.27 5.04
N MET A 398 17.09 12.94 6.12
CA MET A 398 17.67 12.27 7.30
C MET A 398 16.68 11.45 8.12
N VAL A 399 15.41 11.85 8.11
CA VAL A 399 14.35 11.24 8.95
C VAL A 399 13.17 10.78 8.10
N ARG A 400 13.35 10.74 6.78
CA ARG A 400 12.27 10.46 5.84
C ARG A 400 11.76 9.04 6.00
N GLY A 401 12.67 8.09 6.20
CA GLY A 401 12.33 6.70 6.46
C GLY A 401 11.46 6.56 7.70
N GLN A 402 11.89 7.15 8.82
CA GLN A 402 11.14 7.13 10.07
C GLN A 402 9.79 7.85 9.96
N PHE A 403 9.76 9.05 9.37
CA PHE A 403 8.53 9.83 9.21
C PHE A 403 7.50 9.08 8.34
N TYR A 404 7.94 8.54 7.20
CA TYR A 404 7.09 7.76 6.32
C TYR A 404 6.65 6.46 6.99
N GLY A 405 7.57 5.75 7.64
CA GLY A 405 7.30 4.49 8.35
C GLY A 405 6.27 4.64 9.45
N ILE A 406 6.33 5.71 10.26
CA ILE A 406 5.32 5.98 11.30
C ILE A 406 3.96 6.28 10.68
N ALA A 407 3.90 7.15 9.66
CA ALA A 407 2.65 7.49 8.99
C ALA A 407 1.99 6.27 8.34
N ALA A 408 2.79 5.45 7.65
CA ALA A 408 2.34 4.23 7.00
C ALA A 408 1.90 3.17 8.03
N ALA A 409 2.60 3.05 9.16
CA ALA A 409 2.24 2.15 10.26
C ALA A 409 0.86 2.47 10.82
N ILE A 410 0.57 3.76 11.06
CA ILE A 410 -0.75 4.19 11.51
C ILE A 410 -1.81 3.89 10.44
N GLY A 411 -1.50 4.07 9.15
CA GLY A 411 -2.33 3.60 8.04
C GLY A 411 -2.67 2.11 8.15
N LYS A 412 -1.67 1.24 8.36
CA LYS A 412 -1.89 -0.21 8.47
C LYS A 412 -2.63 -0.65 9.72
N ILE A 413 -2.59 0.13 10.80
CA ILE A 413 -3.50 -0.07 11.95
C ILE A 413 -4.95 0.18 11.52
N GLY A 414 -5.19 1.19 10.67
CA GLY A 414 -6.48 1.44 10.03
C GLY A 414 -6.95 0.24 9.22
N ALA A 415 -6.09 -0.28 8.33
CA ALA A 415 -6.38 -1.48 7.53
C ALA A 415 -6.71 -2.71 8.39
N PHE A 416 -5.98 -2.92 9.48
CA PHE A 416 -6.26 -4.00 10.44
C PHE A 416 -7.65 -3.82 11.07
N ALA A 417 -7.95 -2.63 11.57
CA ALA A 417 -9.25 -2.32 12.17
C ALA A 417 -10.40 -2.50 11.17
N GLY A 418 -10.23 -2.02 9.94
CA GLY A 418 -11.21 -2.14 8.86
C GLY A 418 -11.52 -3.59 8.46
N ASN A 419 -10.55 -4.49 8.56
CA ASN A 419 -10.77 -5.91 8.27
C ASN A 419 -11.43 -6.68 9.43
N VAL A 420 -11.11 -6.32 10.67
CA VAL A 420 -11.67 -6.98 11.85
C VAL A 420 -13.09 -6.50 12.15
N PHE A 421 -13.39 -5.21 11.95
CA PHE A 421 -14.66 -4.60 12.34
C PHE A 421 -15.92 -5.27 11.72
N PRO A 422 -15.96 -5.63 10.41
CA PRO A 422 -17.08 -6.36 9.82
C PRO A 422 -17.26 -7.76 10.44
N SER A 423 -16.16 -8.48 10.70
CA SER A 423 -16.20 -9.83 11.28
C SER A 423 -16.75 -9.85 12.72
N VAL A 424 -16.42 -8.82 13.51
CA VAL A 424 -16.90 -8.65 14.89
C VAL A 424 -18.35 -8.16 14.90
N SER A 425 -18.69 -7.23 14.02
CA SER A 425 -20.06 -6.70 13.87
C SER A 425 -21.03 -7.79 13.44
N TYR A 426 -20.66 -8.63 12.47
CA TYR A 426 -21.49 -9.75 12.04
C TYR A 426 -21.68 -10.77 13.18
N ARG A 427 -20.61 -11.16 13.89
CA ARG A 427 -20.69 -12.08 15.03
C ARG A 427 -21.53 -11.54 16.18
N HIS A 428 -21.48 -10.23 16.46
CA HIS A 428 -22.31 -9.62 17.50
C HIS A 428 -23.79 -9.55 17.08
N VAL A 429 -24.07 -9.14 15.85
CA VAL A 429 -25.45 -9.08 15.32
C VAL A 429 -26.07 -10.47 15.29
N THR A 430 -25.35 -11.50 14.83
CA THR A 430 -25.86 -12.89 14.81
C THR A 430 -26.02 -13.46 16.23
N LYS A 431 -25.11 -13.19 17.17
CA LYS A 431 -25.27 -13.62 18.57
C LYS A 431 -26.46 -12.97 19.25
N VAL A 432 -26.67 -11.67 19.02
CA VAL A 432 -27.85 -10.95 19.51
C VAL A 432 -29.10 -11.54 18.87
N PHE A 433 -29.16 -11.72 17.56
CA PHE A 433 -30.33 -12.30 16.87
C PHE A 433 -30.68 -13.73 17.34
N VAL A 434 -29.67 -14.59 17.53
CA VAL A 434 -29.86 -15.96 17.99
C VAL A 434 -30.31 -16.01 19.46
N GLN A 435 -29.80 -15.12 20.32
CA GLN A 435 -30.29 -15.00 21.71
C GLN A 435 -31.74 -14.49 21.77
N THR A 436 -32.16 -13.59 20.86
CA THR A 436 -33.54 -13.08 20.85
C THR A 436 -34.56 -14.04 20.24
N HIS A 437 -34.15 -15.07 19.49
CA HIS A 437 -35.03 -16.08 18.89
C HIS A 437 -35.04 -17.44 19.62
N ILE A 438 -34.11 -17.68 20.53
CA ILE A 438 -34.17 -18.84 21.45
C ILE A 438 -34.92 -18.47 22.76
N ALA A 439 -35.12 -17.17 23.02
CA ALA A 439 -35.88 -16.64 24.16
C ALA A 439 -37.36 -16.31 23.86
N ARG A 440 -37.88 -16.77 22.72
CA ARG A 440 -39.31 -16.78 22.36
C ARG A 440 -39.66 -18.18 21.88
#